data_AF-A0A3R7QMX9-F1
#
_entry.id   AF-A0A3R7QMX9-F1
#
_cell.length_a   1.000
_cell.length_b   1.000
_cell.length_c   1.000
_cell.angle_alpha   90.00
_cell.angle_beta   90.00
_cell.angle_gamma   90.00
#
_symmetry.space_group_name_H-M   'P 1'
#
loop_
_entity.id
_entity.type
_entity.pdbx_description
1 polymer ?
#
loop_
_entity_poly.entity_id
_entity_poly.type
_entity_poly.pdbx_seq_one_letter_code
_entity_poly.pdbx_strand_id
1 'polypeptide(L)'
;MKVLHLADTHFDPFYKPGSNAECGEKYFCCREESGVVETPEAAAGYWGDYRNCDAPRWLLEAIFSHINETHQDLDLILWTGDLIPHNVWNTTREGNLDIIRQTVQMVKQYFPDTPVFPAIGNHESHPVNATSPSYPDRYYDAVFLRGTRNAQEHAGGLNWLIDSAAFLFESFRYQSQVCVTLEFNSHSRNAVC
;
A
#
# COMPACT_ATOMS: atom_id res chain seq x y z
N MET A 1 -15.91 -4.78 20.98
CA MET A 1 -14.86 -5.00 19.98
C MET A 1 -15.34 -4.48 18.64
N LYS A 2 -14.74 -3.39 18.16
CA LYS A 2 -14.95 -2.81 16.83
C LYS A 2 -13.64 -2.87 16.05
N VAL A 3 -13.74 -3.42 14.85
CA VAL A 3 -12.60 -3.66 13.96
C VAL A 3 -12.82 -2.90 12.67
N LEU A 4 -11.86 -2.04 12.32
CA LEU A 4 -11.81 -1.43 11.00
C LEU A 4 -11.05 -2.37 10.05
N HIS A 5 -11.57 -2.60 8.85
CA HIS A 5 -10.87 -3.34 7.80
C HIS A 5 -10.60 -2.40 6.63
N LEU A 6 -9.31 -2.17 6.36
CA LEU A 6 -8.81 -1.43 5.21
C LEU A 6 -8.21 -2.42 4.20
N ALA A 7 -8.43 -2.19 2.92
CA ALA A 7 -7.92 -3.02 1.83
C ALA A 7 -7.82 -2.20 0.54
N ASP A 8 -6.95 -2.61 -0.38
CA ASP A 8 -6.94 -2.17 -1.78
C ASP A 8 -6.96 -0.65 -1.95
N THR A 9 -6.19 0.07 -1.11
CA THR A 9 -6.22 1.54 -1.10
C THR A 9 -5.67 2.14 -2.38
N HIS A 10 -4.79 1.42 -3.09
CA HIS A 10 -4.10 1.83 -4.33
C HIS A 10 -3.87 3.34 -4.39
N PHE A 11 -2.93 3.81 -3.57
CA PHE A 11 -2.62 5.23 -3.49
C PHE A 11 -1.83 5.66 -4.73
N ASP A 12 -2.42 6.53 -5.56
CA ASP A 12 -1.73 7.16 -6.68
C ASP A 12 -1.22 8.57 -6.31
N PRO A 13 0.10 8.74 -6.07
CA PRO A 13 0.68 10.05 -5.78
C PRO A 13 0.66 11.00 -6.98
N PHE A 14 0.38 10.51 -8.19
CA PHE A 14 0.38 11.30 -9.42
C PHE A 14 -1.02 11.51 -10.01
N TYR A 15 -2.08 11.08 -9.33
CA TYR A 15 -3.45 11.34 -9.75
C TYR A 15 -3.67 12.84 -9.92
N LYS A 16 -4.20 13.25 -11.06
CA LYS A 16 -4.43 14.66 -11.41
C LYS A 16 -5.87 14.90 -11.86
N PRO A 17 -6.67 15.66 -11.09
CA PRO A 17 -7.99 16.10 -11.53
C PRO A 17 -7.95 16.81 -12.87
N GLY A 18 -8.92 16.53 -13.73
CA GLY A 18 -9.02 17.12 -15.06
C GLY A 18 -8.07 16.52 -16.11
N SER A 19 -7.19 15.58 -15.74
CA SER A 19 -6.39 14.84 -16.73
C SER A 19 -7.22 13.82 -17.51
N ASN A 20 -6.66 13.21 -18.54
CA ASN A 20 -7.40 12.25 -19.35
C ASN A 20 -7.66 10.94 -18.58
N ALA A 21 -8.93 10.60 -18.41
CA ALA A 21 -9.38 9.34 -17.82
C ALA A 21 -9.77 8.30 -18.88
N GLU A 22 -9.80 8.67 -20.17
CA GLU A 22 -10.04 7.80 -21.33
C GLU A 22 -8.77 7.66 -22.18
N CYS A 23 -7.72 7.10 -21.58
CA CYS A 23 -6.39 7.05 -22.20
C CYS A 23 -6.15 5.84 -23.13
N GLY A 24 -7.22 5.22 -23.64
CA GLY A 24 -7.18 4.18 -24.68
C GLY A 24 -6.57 2.85 -24.20
N GLU A 25 -5.60 2.32 -24.95
CA GLU A 25 -4.92 1.04 -24.67
C GLU A 25 -4.08 1.06 -23.36
N LYS A 26 -3.91 2.23 -22.74
CA LYS A 26 -3.29 2.33 -21.43
C LYS A 26 -4.30 1.88 -20.37
N TYR A 27 -4.01 0.78 -19.70
CA TYR A 27 -4.82 0.22 -18.61
C TYR A 27 -4.79 1.03 -17.30
N PHE A 28 -4.19 2.22 -17.30
CA PHE A 28 -4.07 3.11 -16.14
C PHE A 28 -3.96 4.57 -16.60
N CYS A 29 -4.90 5.41 -16.14
CA CYS A 29 -5.13 6.78 -16.59
C CYS A 29 -5.12 7.77 -15.40
N CYS A 30 -5.75 8.95 -15.59
CA CYS A 30 -5.89 10.01 -14.58
C CYS A 30 -4.58 10.64 -14.05
N ARG A 31 -3.49 10.55 -14.81
CA ARG A 31 -2.26 11.29 -14.57
C ARG A 31 -1.97 12.28 -15.69
N GLU A 32 -0.97 13.13 -15.50
CA GLU A 32 -0.56 14.10 -16.52
C GLU A 32 -0.17 13.44 -17.85
N GLU A 33 0.46 12.28 -17.78
CA GLU A 33 0.92 11.51 -18.93
C GLU A 33 -0.19 10.69 -19.63
N SER A 34 -1.45 10.80 -19.18
CA SER A 34 -2.60 10.08 -19.75
C SER A 34 -3.04 10.60 -21.13
N GLY A 35 -2.39 11.63 -21.66
CA GLY A 35 -2.69 12.20 -22.97
C GLY A 35 -3.72 13.32 -22.91
N VAL A 36 -4.22 13.71 -24.08
CA VAL A 36 -5.12 14.86 -24.24
C VAL A 36 -6.54 14.48 -23.85
N VAL A 37 -7.23 15.42 -23.21
CA VAL A 37 -8.66 15.32 -22.90
C VAL A 37 -9.44 15.76 -24.14
N GLU A 38 -10.02 14.80 -24.86
CA GLU A 38 -10.76 15.08 -26.12
C GLU A 38 -12.13 15.72 -25.87
N THR A 39 -12.77 15.39 -24.75
CA THR A 39 -14.08 15.92 -24.35
C THR A 39 -14.10 16.26 -22.85
N PRO A 40 -14.94 17.19 -22.39
CA PRO A 40 -15.08 17.48 -20.96
C PRO A 40 -15.42 16.25 -20.12
N GLU A 41 -16.15 15.28 -20.69
CA GLU A 41 -16.52 14.02 -20.04
C GLU A 41 -15.33 13.07 -19.88
N ALA A 42 -14.30 13.18 -20.74
CA ALA A 42 -13.06 12.41 -20.64
C ALA A 42 -12.14 12.89 -19.50
N ALA A 43 -12.47 14.00 -18.84
CA ALA A 43 -11.68 14.57 -17.76
C ALA A 43 -11.87 13.77 -16.45
N ALA A 44 -10.77 13.50 -15.75
CA ALA A 44 -10.74 12.84 -14.46
C ALA A 44 -11.44 13.66 -13.37
N GLY A 45 -12.28 13.03 -12.56
CA GLY A 45 -12.95 13.67 -11.43
C GLY A 45 -11.97 14.14 -10.34
N TYR A 46 -12.43 15.06 -9.47
CA TYR A 46 -11.61 15.54 -8.36
C TYR A 46 -11.38 14.45 -7.31
N TRP A 47 -12.43 13.76 -6.87
CA TRP A 47 -12.36 12.75 -5.81
C TRP A 47 -11.90 11.37 -6.28
N GLY A 48 -11.58 11.21 -7.55
CA GLY A 48 -11.40 9.91 -8.21
C GLY A 48 -12.24 9.84 -9.48
N ASP A 49 -12.12 8.72 -10.19
CA ASP A 49 -12.83 8.47 -11.45
C ASP A 49 -13.29 7.02 -11.52
N TYR A 50 -14.41 6.75 -12.20
CA TYR A 50 -14.97 5.40 -12.34
C TYR A 50 -14.28 4.55 -13.42
N ARG A 51 -13.34 5.14 -14.19
CA ARG A 51 -12.55 4.46 -15.22
C ARG A 51 -11.28 3.85 -14.61
N ASN A 52 -10.24 3.63 -15.44
CA ASN A 52 -9.01 2.94 -15.03
C ASN A 52 -8.07 3.87 -14.25
N CYS A 53 -8.46 4.27 -13.05
CA CYS A 53 -7.71 5.21 -12.23
C CYS A 53 -7.69 4.76 -10.76
N ASP A 54 -6.60 5.09 -10.07
CA ASP A 54 -6.42 4.79 -8.66
C ASP A 54 -6.68 6.01 -7.76
N ALA A 55 -6.61 5.82 -6.44
CA ALA A 55 -7.08 6.80 -5.48
C ALA A 55 -6.10 7.97 -5.29
N PRO A 56 -6.55 9.23 -5.39
CA PRO A 56 -5.74 10.36 -4.99
C PRO A 56 -5.60 10.45 -3.47
N ARG A 57 -4.52 11.10 -3.02
CA ARG A 57 -4.22 11.31 -1.60
C ARG A 57 -5.40 11.87 -0.80
N TRP A 58 -6.04 12.93 -1.30
CA TRP A 58 -7.11 13.61 -0.57
C TRP A 58 -8.37 12.77 -0.41
N LEU A 59 -8.63 11.80 -1.31
CA LEU A 59 -9.72 10.84 -1.12
C LEU A 59 -9.43 9.96 0.10
N LEU A 60 -8.22 9.40 0.18
CA LEU A 60 -7.82 8.55 1.30
C LEU A 60 -7.83 9.32 2.62
N GLU A 61 -7.27 10.54 2.64
CA GLU A 61 -7.29 11.42 3.82
C GLU A 61 -8.72 11.78 4.24
N ALA A 62 -9.64 12.03 3.30
CA ALA A 62 -11.05 12.29 3.62
C ALA A 62 -11.75 11.07 4.23
N ILE A 63 -11.48 9.86 3.72
CA ILE A 63 -11.98 8.61 4.28
C ILE A 63 -11.45 8.42 5.70
N PHE A 64 -10.14 8.57 5.91
CA PHE A 64 -9.53 8.40 7.23
C PHE A 64 -10.00 9.45 8.23
N SER A 65 -10.16 10.72 7.81
CA SER A 65 -10.74 11.78 8.64
C SER A 65 -12.15 11.42 9.09
N HIS A 66 -13.00 11.00 8.15
CA HIS A 66 -14.38 10.63 8.46
C HIS A 66 -14.44 9.48 9.47
N ILE A 67 -13.65 8.42 9.27
CA ILE A 67 -13.60 7.28 10.20
C ILE A 67 -13.12 7.73 11.58
N ASN A 68 -12.06 8.55 11.66
CA ASN A 68 -11.55 9.06 12.94
C ASN A 68 -12.59 9.93 13.68
N GLU A 69 -13.43 10.67 12.95
CA GLU A 69 -14.49 11.48 13.52
C GLU A 69 -15.70 10.65 14.00
N THR A 70 -16.08 9.60 13.27
CA THR A 70 -17.30 8.82 13.55
C THR A 70 -17.06 7.56 14.37
N HIS A 71 -15.83 7.06 14.41
CA HIS A 71 -15.44 5.80 15.04
C HIS A 71 -14.23 5.98 15.96
N GLN A 72 -14.40 6.75 17.04
CA GLN A 72 -13.37 6.96 18.06
C GLN A 72 -13.16 5.74 19.00
N ASP A 73 -13.99 4.71 18.87
CA ASP A 73 -13.98 3.51 19.71
C ASP A 73 -13.51 2.24 18.96
N LEU A 74 -12.57 2.42 18.02
CA LEU A 74 -11.92 1.31 17.32
C LEU A 74 -10.91 0.61 18.24
N ASP A 75 -11.01 -0.71 18.34
CA ASP A 75 -10.07 -1.53 19.12
C ASP A 75 -8.83 -1.93 18.31
N LEU A 76 -8.99 -2.13 16.99
CA LEU A 76 -7.89 -2.44 16.07
C LEU A 76 -8.27 -2.19 14.60
N ILE A 77 -7.24 -2.12 13.75
CA ILE A 77 -7.35 -2.03 12.30
C ILE A 77 -6.72 -3.26 11.66
N LEU A 78 -7.46 -3.98 10.82
CA LEU A 78 -6.93 -4.97 9.88
C LEU A 78 -6.64 -4.25 8.56
N TRP A 79 -5.44 -4.41 8.01
CA TRP A 79 -5.07 -3.73 6.78
C TRP A 79 -4.45 -4.68 5.75
N THR A 80 -5.21 -5.08 4.73
CA THR A 80 -4.84 -6.24 3.89
C THR A 80 -4.04 -5.93 2.63
N GLY A 81 -3.27 -4.84 2.61
CA GLY A 81 -2.32 -4.55 1.52
C GLY A 81 -2.95 -3.95 0.27
N ASP A 82 -2.26 -4.12 -0.86
CA ASP A 82 -2.58 -3.52 -2.18
C ASP A 82 -2.61 -1.99 -2.13
N LEU A 83 -1.45 -1.43 -1.81
CA LEU A 83 -1.20 -0.01 -1.63
C LEU A 83 -0.65 0.64 -2.90
N ILE A 84 0.05 -0.14 -3.72
CA ILE A 84 0.75 0.36 -4.92
C ILE A 84 -0.23 0.47 -6.09
N PRO A 85 -0.21 1.59 -6.83
CA PRO A 85 -1.11 1.79 -7.96
C PRO A 85 -0.83 0.82 -9.14
N HIS A 86 -1.81 0.72 -10.04
CA HIS A 86 -1.86 -0.23 -11.14
C HIS A 86 -0.95 0.12 -12.33
N ASN A 87 -0.07 1.12 -12.23
CA ASN A 87 0.96 1.41 -13.24
C ASN A 87 2.13 0.42 -13.19
N VAL A 88 1.83 -0.88 -13.16
CA VAL A 88 2.76 -1.98 -12.90
C VAL A 88 3.98 -2.01 -13.82
N TRP A 89 3.84 -1.50 -15.05
CA TRP A 89 4.93 -1.37 -16.04
C TRP A 89 6.00 -0.34 -15.66
N ASN A 90 5.69 0.57 -14.74
CA ASN A 90 6.57 1.65 -14.32
C ASN A 90 6.65 1.72 -12.78
N THR A 91 6.93 0.57 -12.17
CA THR A 91 7.21 0.44 -10.74
C THR A 91 8.70 0.17 -10.50
N THR A 92 9.20 0.49 -9.31
CA THR A 92 10.54 0.13 -8.83
C THR A 92 10.45 -0.24 -7.34
N ARG A 93 11.47 -0.90 -6.78
CA ARG A 93 11.52 -1.20 -5.34
C ARG A 93 11.43 0.08 -4.50
N GLU A 94 12.21 1.09 -4.88
CA GLU A 94 12.28 2.37 -4.19
C GLU A 94 10.95 3.13 -4.30
N GLY A 95 10.32 3.11 -5.48
CA GLY A 95 9.01 3.72 -5.70
C GLY A 95 7.92 3.06 -4.86
N ASN A 96 7.87 1.72 -4.84
CA ASN A 96 6.91 0.99 -4.01
C ASN A 96 7.12 1.28 -2.52
N LEU A 97 8.37 1.27 -2.04
CA LEU A 97 8.69 1.61 -0.66
C LEU A 97 8.28 3.04 -0.29
N ASP A 98 8.41 3.99 -1.21
CA ASP A 98 7.99 5.36 -0.96
C ASP A 98 6.46 5.49 -0.84
N ILE A 99 5.71 4.83 -1.73
CA ILE A 99 4.24 4.78 -1.66
C ILE A 99 3.80 4.10 -0.35
N ILE A 100 4.37 2.94 0.02
CA ILE A 100 4.10 2.28 1.30
C ILE A 100 4.37 3.22 2.47
N ARG A 101 5.50 3.95 2.44
CA ARG A 101 5.85 4.92 3.50
C ARG A 101 4.80 6.01 3.62
N GLN A 102 4.40 6.63 2.50
CA GLN A 102 3.39 7.69 2.49
C GLN A 102 2.04 7.18 3.00
N THR A 103 1.60 6.00 2.56
CA THR A 103 0.32 5.42 2.99
C THR A 103 0.34 5.05 4.48
N VAL A 104 1.43 4.48 4.98
CA VAL A 104 1.60 4.19 6.42
C VAL A 104 1.58 5.49 7.25
N GLN A 105 2.20 6.56 6.75
CA GLN A 105 2.19 7.87 7.41
C GLN A 105 0.77 8.44 7.50
N MET A 106 -0.03 8.32 6.44
CA MET A 106 -1.44 8.73 6.48
C MET A 106 -2.20 7.94 7.56
N VAL A 107 -2.11 6.61 7.57
CA VAL A 107 -2.80 5.78 8.58
C VAL A 107 -2.36 6.14 10.00
N LYS A 108 -1.05 6.30 10.25
CA LYS A 108 -0.53 6.69 11.57
C LYS A 108 -0.98 8.09 12.01
N GLN A 109 -1.14 9.02 11.06
CA GLN A 109 -1.62 10.37 11.34
C GLN A 109 -3.07 10.38 11.83
N TYR A 110 -3.94 9.57 11.22
CA TYR A 110 -5.37 9.54 11.56
C TYR A 110 -5.70 8.57 12.70
N PHE A 111 -4.89 7.52 12.90
CA PHE A 111 -5.12 6.49 13.92
C PHE A 111 -3.86 6.28 14.78
N PRO A 112 -3.39 7.31 15.52
CA PRO A 112 -2.11 7.24 16.24
C PRO A 112 -2.11 6.23 17.39
N ASP A 113 -3.27 6.00 18.02
CA ASP A 113 -3.41 5.16 19.22
C ASP A 113 -4.05 3.80 18.93
N THR A 114 -4.50 3.56 17.69
CA THR A 114 -5.19 2.32 17.30
C THR A 114 -4.18 1.30 16.74
N PRO A 115 -4.07 0.10 17.32
CA PRO A 115 -3.21 -0.95 16.79
C PRO A 115 -3.60 -1.35 15.36
N VAL A 116 -2.63 -1.46 14.46
CA VAL A 116 -2.84 -1.89 13.07
C VAL A 116 -2.13 -3.22 12.82
N PHE A 117 -2.84 -4.15 12.20
CA PHE A 117 -2.37 -5.46 11.80
C PHE A 117 -2.37 -5.55 10.28
N PRO A 118 -1.23 -5.27 9.64
CA PRO A 118 -1.13 -5.25 8.19
C PRO A 118 -0.86 -6.64 7.59
N ALA A 119 -1.23 -6.81 6.33
CA ALA A 119 -0.82 -7.90 5.47
C ALA A 119 -0.20 -7.34 4.17
N ILE A 120 0.61 -8.17 3.51
CA ILE A 120 1.24 -7.84 2.24
C ILE A 120 0.35 -8.37 1.12
N GLY A 121 -0.14 -7.47 0.28
CA GLY A 121 -0.87 -7.78 -0.94
C GLY A 121 0.07 -8.15 -2.10
N ASN A 122 -0.50 -8.31 -3.29
CA ASN A 122 0.25 -8.73 -4.46
C ASN A 122 0.90 -7.56 -5.22
N HIS A 123 0.49 -6.32 -4.93
CA HIS A 123 1.02 -5.09 -5.53
C HIS A 123 2.27 -4.53 -4.83
N GLU A 124 2.59 -4.94 -3.61
CA GLU A 124 3.75 -4.39 -2.86
C GLU A 124 5.11 -4.75 -3.47
N SER A 125 5.24 -5.91 -4.11
CA SER A 125 6.50 -6.37 -4.70
C SER A 125 6.81 -5.70 -6.03
N HIS A 126 8.10 -5.67 -6.37
CA HIS A 126 8.55 -5.36 -7.73
C HIS A 126 9.38 -6.54 -8.28
N PRO A 127 8.96 -7.16 -9.40
CA PRO A 127 7.73 -6.90 -10.15
C PRO A 127 6.47 -7.30 -9.36
N VAL A 128 5.30 -6.86 -9.82
CA VAL A 128 4.00 -7.22 -9.25
C VAL A 128 3.85 -8.75 -9.15
N ASN A 129 3.19 -9.24 -8.10
CA ASN A 129 2.98 -10.66 -7.77
C ASN A 129 4.25 -11.47 -7.40
N ALA A 130 5.45 -10.87 -7.44
CA ALA A 130 6.69 -11.54 -7.06
C ALA A 130 6.92 -11.52 -5.54
N THR A 131 6.04 -12.19 -4.78
CA THR A 131 6.06 -12.22 -3.31
C THR A 131 6.90 -13.37 -2.72
N SER A 132 7.55 -14.18 -3.56
CA SER A 132 8.41 -15.27 -3.12
C SER A 132 9.65 -14.75 -2.39
N PRO A 133 9.97 -15.26 -1.19
CA PRO A 133 11.23 -14.95 -0.51
C PRO A 133 12.46 -15.60 -1.19
N SER A 134 12.23 -16.54 -2.10
CA SER A 134 13.28 -17.22 -2.86
C SER A 134 13.06 -16.98 -4.35
N TYR A 135 13.49 -15.82 -4.82
CA TYR A 135 13.57 -15.52 -6.25
C TYR A 135 15.02 -15.79 -6.73
N PRO A 136 15.23 -16.42 -7.90
CA PRO A 136 16.58 -16.72 -8.40
C PRO A 136 17.46 -15.47 -8.53
N ASP A 137 16.83 -14.34 -8.84
CA ASP A 137 17.45 -13.02 -8.85
C ASP A 137 17.09 -12.25 -7.56
N ARG A 138 18.11 -11.87 -6.80
CA ARG A 138 17.96 -11.10 -5.55
C ARG A 138 17.40 -9.70 -5.77
N TYR A 139 17.43 -9.19 -7.00
CA TYR A 139 16.78 -7.93 -7.35
C TYR A 139 15.25 -8.06 -7.45
N TYR A 140 14.71 -9.27 -7.57
CA TYR A 140 13.26 -9.50 -7.67
C TYR A 140 12.68 -10.27 -6.48
N ASP A 141 13.48 -10.51 -5.45
CA ASP A 141 12.97 -11.07 -4.20
C ASP A 141 12.07 -10.07 -3.45
N ALA A 142 11.17 -10.59 -2.61
CA ALA A 142 10.32 -9.77 -1.73
C ALA A 142 11.00 -9.49 -0.37
N VAL A 143 12.30 -9.77 -0.24
CA VAL A 143 13.01 -9.69 1.04
C VAL A 143 13.14 -8.23 1.52
N PHE A 144 13.21 -7.28 0.60
CA PHE A 144 13.24 -5.85 0.91
C PHE A 144 11.96 -5.36 1.61
N LEU A 145 10.80 -5.96 1.30
CA LEU A 145 9.54 -5.70 2.00
C LEU A 145 9.56 -6.24 3.44
N ARG A 146 10.47 -7.19 3.71
CA ARG A 146 10.52 -7.94 4.97
C ARG A 146 11.52 -7.44 5.99
N GLY A 147 12.33 -6.44 5.66
CA GLY A 147 13.33 -5.86 6.56
C GLY A 147 14.25 -6.92 7.20
N THR A 148 15.23 -7.45 6.45
CA THR A 148 16.21 -8.37 7.06
C THR A 148 17.24 -7.63 7.91
N ARG A 149 17.79 -8.31 8.94
CA ARG A 149 18.90 -7.80 9.77
C ARG A 149 20.08 -7.25 8.95
N ASN A 150 20.31 -7.74 7.73
CA ASN A 150 21.40 -7.27 6.87
C ASN A 150 21.10 -5.95 6.15
N ALA A 151 19.85 -5.47 6.14
CA ALA A 151 19.53 -4.11 5.71
C ALA A 151 20.08 -3.04 6.68
N GLN A 152 20.53 -3.45 7.87
CA GLN A 152 21.21 -2.58 8.86
C GLN A 152 22.55 -2.02 8.36
N GLU A 153 23.23 -2.70 7.42
CA GLU A 153 24.59 -2.30 7.00
C GLU A 153 24.62 -1.42 5.74
N HIS A 154 23.58 -1.42 4.91
CA HIS A 154 23.52 -0.63 3.68
C HIS A 154 22.69 0.66 3.79
N ALA A 155 21.78 0.75 4.76
CA ALA A 155 21.01 1.95 5.01
C ALA A 155 21.74 2.87 6.00
N GLY A 156 22.83 3.49 5.55
CA GLY A 156 23.46 4.60 6.27
C GLY A 156 22.44 5.72 6.50
N GLY A 157 21.82 5.73 7.68
CA GLY A 157 21.01 6.85 8.18
C GLY A 157 19.49 6.71 8.19
N LEU A 158 18.88 5.51 8.13
CA LEU A 158 17.41 5.37 8.14
C LEU A 158 16.87 4.56 9.33
N ASN A 159 16.90 5.15 10.54
CA ASN A 159 16.21 4.61 11.73
C ASN A 159 14.68 4.48 11.57
N TRP A 160 14.05 5.29 10.71
CA TRP A 160 12.59 5.25 10.44
C TRP A 160 12.10 4.18 9.45
N LEU A 161 12.98 3.61 8.62
CA LEU A 161 12.64 2.45 7.78
C LEU A 161 12.35 1.24 8.67
N ILE A 162 13.04 1.19 9.81
CA ILE A 162 12.79 0.23 10.88
C ILE A 162 11.39 0.47 11.45
N ASP A 163 10.91 1.69 11.69
CA ASP A 163 9.56 1.88 12.28
C ASP A 163 8.37 1.61 11.34
N SER A 164 8.56 1.61 10.02
CA SER A 164 7.50 1.24 9.06
C SER A 164 7.55 -0.25 8.68
N ALA A 165 8.75 -0.80 8.46
CA ALA A 165 8.92 -2.23 8.20
C ALA A 165 8.78 -3.06 9.49
N ALA A 166 9.23 -2.56 10.65
CA ALA A 166 8.96 -3.16 11.96
C ALA A 166 7.49 -2.96 12.39
N PHE A 167 6.79 -1.91 11.98
CA PHE A 167 5.33 -1.88 12.15
C PHE A 167 4.63 -3.00 11.37
N LEU A 168 5.10 -3.26 10.15
CA LEU A 168 4.72 -4.44 9.37
C LEU A 168 5.27 -5.77 9.92
N PHE A 169 6.22 -5.82 10.87
CA PHE A 169 6.89 -7.07 11.32
C PHE A 169 6.75 -7.41 12.81
N GLU A 170 6.74 -6.43 13.71
CA GLU A 170 6.42 -6.62 15.13
C GLU A 170 4.99 -7.15 15.29
N SER A 171 4.07 -6.75 14.39
CA SER A 171 2.75 -7.37 14.23
C SER A 171 2.84 -8.87 13.94
N PHE A 172 3.70 -9.32 13.00
CA PHE A 172 3.92 -10.76 12.75
C PHE A 172 4.62 -11.50 13.91
N ARG A 173 5.52 -10.85 14.66
CA ARG A 173 6.11 -11.47 15.86
C ARG A 173 5.11 -11.60 17.00
N TYR A 174 4.27 -10.59 17.23
CA TYR A 174 3.23 -10.61 18.26
C TYR A 174 2.09 -11.58 17.94
N GLN A 175 1.80 -11.84 16.66
CA GLN A 175 0.87 -12.90 16.21
C GLN A 175 1.26 -14.31 16.71
N SER A 176 2.52 -14.54 17.11
CA SER A 176 2.96 -15.83 17.67
C SER A 176 2.82 -15.96 19.20
N GLN A 177 2.60 -14.86 19.94
CA GLN A 177 2.48 -14.86 21.41
C GLN A 177 1.09 -14.48 21.94
N VAL A 178 0.25 -13.84 21.12
CA VAL A 178 -1.18 -13.65 21.37
C VAL A 178 -1.92 -14.57 20.41
N CYS A 179 -2.95 -15.29 20.87
CA CYS A 179 -3.71 -16.30 20.10
C CYS A 179 -4.61 -15.65 19.01
N VAL A 180 -4.00 -14.88 18.10
CA VAL A 180 -4.59 -14.26 16.93
C VAL A 180 -3.64 -14.57 15.77
N THR A 181 -3.71 -15.79 15.25
CA THR A 181 -3.04 -16.16 14.00
C THR A 181 -3.80 -15.51 12.86
N LEU A 182 -3.31 -14.38 12.35
CA LEU A 182 -3.80 -13.75 11.13
C LEU A 182 -2.70 -13.83 10.07
N GLU A 183 -2.55 -15.02 9.48
CA GLU A 183 -1.60 -15.26 8.40
C GLU A 183 -2.30 -14.98 7.05
N PHE A 184 -2.00 -13.82 6.45
CA PHE A 184 -2.59 -13.38 5.18
C PHE A 184 -1.51 -13.17 4.09
N ASN A 185 -0.62 -14.15 3.90
CA ASN A 185 0.08 -14.24 2.62
C ASN A 185 -0.45 -15.46 1.85
N SER A 186 -1.52 -15.23 1.08
CA SER A 186 -2.13 -16.26 0.22
C SER A 186 -1.19 -16.77 -0.88
N HIS A 187 -0.03 -16.13 -1.09
CA HIS A 187 0.91 -16.44 -2.15
C HIS A 187 2.10 -17.32 -1.67
N SER A 188 2.29 -17.52 -0.37
CA SER A 188 3.28 -18.47 0.15
C SER A 188 2.67 -19.86 0.36
N ARG A 189 2.94 -20.79 -0.56
CA ARG A 189 2.68 -22.22 -0.37
C ARG A 189 3.83 -22.82 0.45
N ASN A 190 3.77 -22.75 1.77
CA ASN A 190 4.31 -23.73 2.72
C ASN A 190 4.35 -23.13 4.13
N ALA A 191 3.52 -23.67 5.02
CA ALA A 191 3.75 -23.64 6.45
C ALA A 191 3.51 -25.07 6.98
N VAL A 192 4.53 -25.63 7.62
CA VAL A 192 4.44 -26.83 8.47
C VAL A 192 4.38 -26.29 9.90
N CYS A 193 3.41 -26.78 10.68
CA CYS A 193 3.27 -26.45 12.10
C CYS A 193 4.51 -26.84 12.93
#